data_AF-A0A090WCJ4-F1
#
_entry.id   AF-A0A090WCJ4-F1
#
_cell.length_a   1.000
_cell.length_b   1.000
_cell.length_c   1.000
_cell.angle_alpha   90.00
_cell.angle_beta   90.00
_cell.angle_gamma   90.00
#
_symmetry.space_group_name_H-M   'P 1'
#
loop_
_entity.id
_entity.type
_entity.pdbx_description
1 polymer ?
#
loop_
_entity_poly.entity_id
_entity_poly.type
_entity_poly.pdbx_seq_one_letter_code
_entity_poly.pdbx_strand_id
1 'polypeptide(L)'
;MKLSAFKNQLSQLEQIAFKLPDGSLVPSHFHVTEVGKVVKHFIDCGGTDRLETVVNFQLWEANDYDHRLHPEKLVSIIELSQDKLGLPDVEIEVEYQAGTIGKFGIDYNGEHFLLTNKLTDCLAKDSCGIPPEQLKNLKFNFLKPKIHVHQDLVVVNLKYKMMFSTLEQTITDLNIDGITLSRKRILDQLKDYIQSQIDKEQKVNLNFICTHNSRRSHLSQSWAQAIGSFYGINNLQCYSGGTEATALFPEVTEALKDAGFQVEKLSQDENPVYSIRYNETDHPIIGFSKKFNAAFNVQQQFAAIMTCSSADQGCPLILGASARIPITYEDPKIADGTDRQAAAYKERSLQIASELKYVFSEIKL
;
A
#
# COMPACT_ATOMS: atom_id res chain seq x y z
N MET A 1 -10.22 28.40 -11.16
CA MET A 1 -10.52 29.76 -11.65
C MET A 1 -9.44 30.20 -12.63
N LYS A 2 -9.76 31.11 -13.55
CA LYS A 2 -8.80 31.66 -14.51
C LYS A 2 -7.78 32.61 -13.88
N LEU A 3 -6.61 32.74 -14.53
CA LEU A 3 -5.52 33.61 -14.09
C LEU A 3 -5.93 35.08 -13.93
N SER A 4 -6.68 35.64 -14.89
CA SER A 4 -7.17 37.02 -14.84
C SER A 4 -8.11 37.24 -13.65
N ALA A 5 -9.03 36.31 -13.41
CA ALA A 5 -9.95 36.36 -12.28
C ALA A 5 -9.19 36.28 -10.95
N PHE A 6 -8.20 35.39 -10.84
CA PHE A 6 -7.37 35.28 -9.64
C PHE A 6 -6.61 36.59 -9.37
N LYS A 7 -5.97 37.17 -10.39
CA LYS A 7 -5.24 38.44 -10.27
C LYS A 7 -6.14 39.58 -9.82
N ASN A 8 -7.36 39.65 -10.34
CA ASN A 8 -8.35 40.67 -9.97
C ASN A 8 -8.81 40.51 -8.51
N GLN A 9 -9.01 39.29 -8.01
CA GLN A 9 -9.34 39.10 -6.59
C GLN A 9 -8.17 39.44 -5.69
N LEU A 10 -6.96 39.04 -6.09
CA LEU A 10 -5.74 39.28 -5.34
C LEU A 10 -5.47 40.77 -5.11
N SER A 11 -5.77 41.64 -6.08
CA SER A 11 -5.55 43.09 -5.94
C SER A 11 -6.51 43.78 -4.94
N GLN A 12 -7.56 43.09 -4.49
CA GLN A 12 -8.53 43.64 -3.53
C GLN A 12 -8.29 43.13 -2.10
N LEU A 13 -7.33 42.23 -1.91
CA LEU A 13 -7.04 41.64 -0.61
C LEU A 13 -5.89 42.40 0.05
N GLU A 14 -6.01 42.61 1.36
CA GLU A 14 -4.86 43.02 2.19
C GLU A 14 -3.94 41.83 2.51
N GLN A 15 -4.51 40.62 2.49
CA GLN A 15 -3.88 39.40 3.00
C GLN A 15 -4.28 38.19 2.15
N ILE A 16 -3.29 37.36 1.80
CA ILE A 16 -3.52 36.09 1.10
C ILE A 16 -3.70 34.97 2.11
N ALA A 17 -4.70 34.12 1.89
CA ALA A 17 -4.87 32.85 2.58
C ALA A 17 -5.45 31.80 1.63
N PHE A 18 -4.94 30.58 1.73
CA PHE A 18 -5.44 29.41 1.00
C PHE A 18 -6.07 28.42 1.98
N LYS A 19 -7.24 27.88 1.63
CA LYS A 19 -7.96 26.88 2.43
C LYS A 19 -7.94 25.54 1.70
N LEU A 20 -7.50 24.50 2.39
CA LEU A 20 -7.44 23.13 1.89
C LEU A 20 -8.85 22.49 1.83
N PRO A 21 -9.04 21.41 1.04
CA PRO A 21 -10.33 20.72 0.93
C PRO A 21 -10.88 20.18 2.26
N ASP A 22 -10.01 19.86 3.22
CA ASP A 22 -10.39 19.42 4.57
C ASP A 22 -10.85 20.57 5.48
N GLY A 23 -10.74 21.81 4.99
CA GLY A 23 -11.11 23.03 5.70
C GLY A 23 -10.00 23.67 6.52
N SER A 24 -8.81 23.07 6.60
CA SER A 24 -7.64 23.68 7.22
C SER A 24 -7.08 24.82 6.33
N LEU A 25 -6.33 25.74 6.93
CA LEU A 25 -5.64 26.80 6.19
C LEU A 25 -4.20 26.38 5.90
N VAL A 26 -3.71 26.70 4.70
CA VAL A 26 -2.28 26.69 4.42
C VAL A 26 -1.60 27.69 5.37
N PRO A 27 -0.48 27.32 6.03
CA PRO A 27 0.21 28.19 6.96
C PRO A 27 0.55 29.55 6.33
N SER A 28 0.42 30.64 7.09
CA SER A 28 0.54 32.00 6.56
C SER A 28 1.94 32.37 6.01
N HIS A 29 2.96 31.61 6.39
CA HIS A 29 4.36 31.72 5.94
C HIS A 29 4.65 30.84 4.71
N PHE A 30 3.67 30.67 3.83
CA PHE A 30 3.88 29.97 2.56
C PHE A 30 4.59 30.88 1.54
N HIS A 31 5.35 30.25 0.65
CA HIS A 31 6.00 30.88 -0.49
C HIS A 31 5.45 30.34 -1.79
N VAL A 32 5.37 31.19 -2.81
CA VAL A 32 5.23 30.74 -4.20
C VAL A 32 6.63 30.56 -4.75
N THR A 33 7.08 29.31 -4.88
CA THR A 33 8.45 28.99 -5.34
C THR A 33 8.55 29.03 -6.85
N GLU A 34 7.49 28.62 -7.55
CA GLU A 34 7.45 28.58 -9.00
C GLU A 34 6.07 28.99 -9.53
N VAL A 35 6.09 29.70 -10.66
CA VAL A 35 4.92 29.94 -11.51
C VAL A 35 5.26 29.44 -12.90
N GLY A 36 4.47 28.50 -13.41
CA GLY A 36 4.76 27.78 -14.65
C GLY A 36 3.59 27.71 -15.61
N LYS A 37 3.90 27.39 -16.88
CA LYS A 37 2.93 26.97 -17.90
C LYS A 37 3.06 25.47 -18.09
N VAL A 38 2.01 24.73 -17.76
CA VAL A 38 1.99 23.28 -17.96
C VAL A 38 1.10 22.97 -19.15
N VAL A 39 1.69 22.37 -20.19
CA VAL A 39 0.97 21.85 -21.35
C VAL A 39 1.01 20.33 -21.27
N LYS A 40 -0.16 19.71 -21.16
CA LYS A 40 -0.32 18.25 -21.21
C LYS A 40 -0.89 17.88 -22.55
N HIS A 41 -0.21 16.98 -23.24
CA HIS A 41 -0.69 16.40 -24.50
C HIS A 41 -1.22 15.00 -24.20
N PHE A 42 -2.52 14.85 -24.39
CA PHE A 42 -3.25 13.63 -24.11
C PHE A 42 -3.69 12.98 -25.42
N ILE A 43 -3.81 11.66 -25.37
CA ILE A 43 -4.59 10.88 -26.31
C ILE A 43 -5.62 10.10 -25.49
N ASP A 44 -6.88 10.12 -25.91
CA ASP A 44 -7.90 9.29 -25.29
C ASP A 44 -7.89 7.86 -25.84
N CYS A 45 -8.67 6.95 -25.22
CA CYS A 45 -8.76 5.57 -25.70
C CYS A 45 -9.43 5.43 -27.09
N GLY A 46 -10.10 6.48 -27.57
CA GLY A 46 -10.63 6.59 -28.92
C GLY A 46 -9.59 7.10 -29.95
N GLY A 47 -8.37 7.41 -29.51
CA GLY A 47 -7.30 7.91 -30.36
C GLY A 47 -7.38 9.41 -30.67
N THR A 48 -8.22 10.17 -29.96
CA THR A 48 -8.34 11.62 -30.16
C THR A 48 -7.26 12.36 -29.37
N ASP A 49 -6.46 13.15 -30.08
CA ASP A 49 -5.46 14.03 -29.46
C ASP A 49 -6.11 15.24 -28.80
N ARG A 50 -5.59 15.62 -27.62
CA ARG A 50 -6.06 16.78 -26.85
C ARG A 50 -4.89 17.47 -26.14
N LEU A 51 -4.78 18.77 -26.34
CA LEU A 51 -3.86 19.63 -25.58
C LEU A 51 -4.62 20.33 -24.45
N GLU A 52 -4.12 20.20 -23.23
CA GLU A 52 -4.62 20.91 -22.05
C GLU A 52 -3.51 21.84 -21.55
N THR A 53 -3.83 23.11 -21.36
CA THR A 53 -2.89 24.09 -20.80
C THR A 53 -3.44 24.63 -19.49
N VAL A 54 -2.61 24.60 -18.45
CA VAL A 54 -2.90 25.21 -17.14
C VAL A 54 -1.74 26.10 -16.71
N VAL A 55 -2.05 27.12 -15.91
CA VAL A 55 -1.04 27.90 -15.19
C VAL A 55 -0.81 27.23 -13.85
N ASN A 56 0.43 26.89 -13.51
CA ASN A 56 0.76 26.18 -12.28
C ASN A 56 1.42 27.13 -11.26
N PHE A 57 0.97 27.10 -10.02
CA PHE A 57 1.63 27.74 -8.88
C PHE A 57 2.10 26.69 -7.89
N GLN A 58 3.38 26.70 -7.53
CA GLN A 58 3.92 25.85 -6.47
C GLN A 58 3.96 26.61 -5.15
N LEU A 59 3.24 26.09 -4.15
CA LEU A 59 3.23 26.60 -2.79
C LEU A 59 4.11 25.72 -1.90
N TRP A 60 5.03 26.35 -1.18
CA TRP A 60 5.93 25.70 -0.25
C TRP A 60 5.85 26.34 1.13
N GLU A 61 5.87 25.53 2.20
CA GLU A 61 5.97 26.02 3.57
C GLU A 61 7.44 26.24 3.95
N ALA A 62 7.86 27.48 4.17
CA ALA A 62 9.21 27.76 4.67
C ALA A 62 9.21 27.86 6.20
N ASN A 63 10.32 27.50 6.86
CA ASN A 63 10.48 27.70 8.31
C ASN A 63 10.77 29.18 8.68
N ASP A 64 10.33 30.12 7.86
CA ASP A 64 10.55 31.56 8.01
C ASP A 64 9.24 32.23 8.40
N TYR A 65 8.98 32.25 9.71
CA TYR A 65 7.73 32.74 10.29
C TYR A 65 7.55 34.27 10.17
N ASP A 66 8.58 35.00 9.74
CA ASP A 66 8.55 36.46 9.61
C ASP A 66 8.27 36.94 8.17
N HIS A 67 8.32 36.05 7.17
CA HIS A 67 8.09 36.40 5.76
C HIS A 67 6.72 35.95 5.26
N ARG A 68 5.79 36.91 5.16
CA ARG A 68 4.48 36.70 4.53
C ARG A 68 4.49 37.20 3.08
N LEU A 69 3.96 36.38 2.16
CA LEU A 69 3.76 36.81 0.78
C LEU A 69 2.60 37.82 0.69
N HIS A 70 2.93 39.08 0.40
CA HIS A 70 1.92 40.12 0.16
C HIS A 70 1.25 39.97 -1.22
N PRO A 71 -0.05 40.29 -1.35
CA PRO A 71 -0.80 40.23 -2.61
C PRO A 71 -0.11 40.92 -3.78
N GLU A 72 0.40 42.14 -3.57
CA GLU A 72 1.12 42.94 -4.58
C GLU A 72 2.35 42.21 -5.14
N LYS A 73 3.07 41.48 -4.27
CA LYS A 73 4.25 40.72 -4.67
C LYS A 73 3.87 39.55 -5.56
N LEU A 74 2.79 38.85 -5.23
CA LEU A 74 2.29 37.74 -6.06
C LEU A 74 1.74 38.24 -7.40
N VAL A 75 1.05 39.39 -7.44
CA VAL A 75 0.67 40.06 -8.70
C VAL A 75 1.91 40.32 -9.56
N SER A 76 2.97 40.87 -8.99
CA SER A 76 4.22 41.16 -9.70
C SER A 76 4.89 39.89 -10.27
N ILE A 77 4.87 38.78 -9.52
CA ILE A 77 5.38 37.47 -9.97
C ILE A 77 4.55 36.94 -11.15
N ILE A 78 3.21 37.07 -11.07
CA ILE A 78 2.31 36.65 -12.14
C ILE A 78 2.57 37.45 -13.41
N GLU A 79 2.71 38.77 -13.31
CA GLU A 79 2.95 39.64 -14.47
C GLU A 79 4.31 39.39 -15.12
N LEU A 80 5.35 39.20 -14.31
CA LEU A 80 6.67 38.77 -14.81
C LEU A 80 6.57 37.42 -15.54
N SER A 81 5.83 36.47 -14.97
CA SER A 81 5.65 35.15 -15.57
C SER A 81 4.82 35.20 -16.85
N GLN A 82 3.81 36.07 -16.92
CA GLN A 82 3.03 36.34 -18.14
C GLN A 82 3.93 36.85 -19.27
N ASP A 83 4.82 37.82 -18.98
CA ASP A 83 5.78 38.35 -19.95
C ASP A 83 6.79 37.29 -20.43
N LYS A 84 7.39 36.53 -19.50
CA LYS A 84 8.46 35.58 -19.82
C LYS A 84 7.99 34.25 -20.41
N LEU A 85 6.87 33.73 -19.93
CA LEU A 85 6.39 32.38 -20.28
C LEU A 85 5.20 32.40 -21.25
N GLY A 86 4.66 33.58 -21.56
CA GLY A 86 3.45 33.71 -22.38
C GLY A 86 2.28 32.93 -21.76
N LEU A 87 2.03 33.20 -20.47
CA LEU A 87 0.95 32.53 -19.73
C LEU A 87 -0.41 32.96 -20.31
N PRO A 88 -1.23 32.03 -20.82
CA PRO A 88 -2.56 32.35 -21.30
C PRO A 88 -3.54 32.55 -20.14
N ASP A 89 -4.69 33.17 -20.42
CA ASP A 89 -5.77 33.30 -19.43
C ASP A 89 -6.60 32.01 -19.31
N VAL A 90 -6.00 31.01 -18.68
CA VAL A 90 -6.56 29.67 -18.46
C VAL A 90 -6.66 29.37 -16.96
N GLU A 91 -7.22 28.21 -16.64
CA GLU A 91 -7.35 27.73 -15.27
C GLU A 91 -5.99 27.58 -14.56
N ILE A 92 -5.98 27.95 -13.28
CA ILE A 92 -4.84 27.76 -12.40
C ILE A 92 -4.91 26.38 -11.73
N GLU A 93 -3.76 25.72 -11.65
CA GLU A 93 -3.47 24.55 -10.84
C GLU A 93 -2.49 24.97 -9.73
N VAL A 94 -2.75 24.55 -8.49
CA VAL A 94 -1.88 24.82 -7.34
C VAL A 94 -1.28 23.52 -6.84
N GLU A 95 0.04 23.48 -6.73
CA GLU A 95 0.76 22.38 -6.08
C GLU A 95 1.07 22.75 -4.64
N TYR A 96 0.71 21.88 -3.70
CA TYR A 96 1.00 22.08 -2.28
C TYR A 96 1.35 20.75 -1.60
N GLN A 97 2.35 20.78 -0.72
CA GLN A 97 2.85 19.60 -0.02
C GLN A 97 2.34 19.56 1.43
N ALA A 98 1.45 18.62 1.74
CA ALA A 98 0.97 18.32 3.09
C ALA A 98 1.40 16.91 3.58
N GLY A 99 2.30 16.27 2.83
CA GLY A 99 2.82 14.91 3.03
C GLY A 99 3.33 14.33 1.71
N THR A 100 2.48 14.38 0.69
CA THR A 100 2.86 14.25 -0.74
C THR A 100 2.42 15.52 -1.48
N ILE A 101 2.93 15.73 -2.71
CA ILE A 101 2.55 16.89 -3.53
C ILE A 101 1.14 16.67 -4.07
N GLY A 102 0.17 17.45 -3.58
CA GLY A 102 -1.19 17.48 -4.10
C GLY A 102 -1.35 18.55 -5.18
N LYS A 103 -2.11 18.24 -6.24
CA LYS A 103 -2.53 19.20 -7.28
C LYS A 103 -3.98 19.59 -7.07
N PHE A 104 -4.21 20.87 -6.89
CA PHE A 104 -5.52 21.44 -6.60
C PHE A 104 -5.96 22.38 -7.72
N GLY A 105 -7.27 22.46 -7.95
CA GLY A 105 -7.86 23.64 -8.57
C GLY A 105 -7.92 24.77 -7.56
N ILE A 106 -8.37 25.94 -8.01
CA ILE A 106 -8.53 27.11 -7.15
C ILE A 106 -9.88 27.78 -7.39
N ASP A 107 -10.51 28.21 -6.31
CA ASP A 107 -11.73 29.01 -6.30
C ASP A 107 -11.64 30.12 -5.25
N TYR A 108 -12.65 30.97 -5.15
CA TYR A 108 -12.68 32.08 -4.19
C TYR A 108 -14.05 32.20 -3.53
N ASN A 109 -14.10 32.19 -2.19
CA ASN A 109 -15.36 32.24 -1.44
C ASN A 109 -15.74 33.64 -0.92
N GLY A 110 -14.98 34.68 -1.28
CA GLY A 110 -15.15 36.04 -0.76
C GLY A 110 -14.18 36.42 0.36
N GLU A 111 -13.50 35.46 0.97
CA GLU A 111 -12.56 35.69 2.08
C GLU A 111 -11.20 34.99 1.87
N HIS A 112 -11.22 33.76 1.34
CA HIS A 112 -10.05 32.92 1.12
C HIS A 112 -10.08 32.28 -0.27
N PHE A 113 -8.89 32.00 -0.81
CA PHE A 113 -8.76 31.13 -1.96
C PHE A 113 -8.95 29.67 -1.52
N LEU A 114 -9.86 28.96 -2.16
CA LEU A 114 -10.16 27.56 -1.86
C LEU A 114 -9.37 26.66 -2.80
N LEU A 115 -8.55 25.78 -2.25
CA LEU A 115 -7.94 24.69 -2.99
C LEU A 115 -8.97 23.59 -3.18
N THR A 116 -9.30 23.29 -4.44
CA THR A 116 -10.36 22.34 -4.80
C THR A 116 -9.76 21.04 -5.32
N ASN A 117 -10.37 19.90 -4.98
CA ASN A 117 -9.93 18.61 -5.50
C ASN A 117 -10.11 18.55 -7.01
N LYS A 118 -9.08 18.12 -7.74
CA LYS A 118 -9.20 17.79 -9.17
C LYS A 118 -9.57 16.31 -9.29
N LEU A 119 -10.70 16.03 -9.92
CA LEU A 119 -11.12 14.66 -10.22
C LEU A 119 -10.62 14.27 -11.60
N THR A 120 -10.10 13.05 -11.73
CA THR A 120 -9.83 12.43 -13.03
C THR A 120 -11.15 12.06 -13.69
N ASP A 121 -11.47 12.68 -14.83
CA ASP A 121 -12.63 12.33 -15.63
C ASP A 121 -12.21 11.47 -16.83
N CYS A 122 -12.89 10.34 -17.04
CA CYS A 122 -12.75 9.55 -18.26
C CYS A 122 -13.60 10.19 -19.34
N LEU A 123 -12.97 10.82 -20.34
CA LEU A 123 -13.68 11.64 -21.32
C LEU A 123 -14.25 10.86 -22.50
N ALA A 124 -13.83 9.61 -22.71
CA ALA A 124 -14.39 8.70 -23.71
C ALA A 124 -15.59 7.91 -23.15
N LYS A 125 -16.56 8.62 -22.54
CA LYS A 125 -17.69 8.00 -21.82
C LYS A 125 -18.51 7.06 -22.73
N ASP A 126 -18.66 7.45 -24.00
CA ASP A 126 -19.41 6.70 -25.00
C ASP A 126 -18.65 5.48 -25.54
N SER A 127 -17.30 5.50 -25.55
CA SER A 127 -16.46 4.38 -25.97
C SER A 127 -16.08 3.43 -24.84
N CYS A 128 -16.19 3.88 -23.58
CA CYS A 128 -15.85 3.10 -22.38
C CYS A 128 -17.05 2.41 -21.71
N GLY A 129 -18.27 2.52 -22.25
CA GLY A 129 -19.45 1.78 -21.74
C GLY A 129 -19.89 2.17 -20.33
N ILE A 130 -19.63 3.40 -19.88
CA ILE A 130 -19.95 3.87 -18.51
C ILE A 130 -21.37 4.46 -18.48
N PRO A 131 -22.31 3.96 -17.64
CA PRO A 131 -23.68 4.47 -17.57
C PRO A 131 -23.77 5.94 -17.10
N PRO A 132 -24.71 6.78 -17.62
CA PRO A 132 -24.65 8.23 -17.49
C PRO A 132 -25.09 8.86 -16.15
N GLU A 133 -25.22 8.11 -15.05
CA GLU A 133 -25.98 8.57 -13.87
C GLU A 133 -25.20 8.58 -12.54
N GLN A 134 -24.03 9.22 -12.48
CA GLN A 134 -23.35 9.51 -11.18
C GLN A 134 -22.60 10.86 -11.14
N LEU A 135 -23.18 11.95 -11.65
CA LEU A 135 -22.52 13.27 -11.61
C LEU A 135 -23.38 14.44 -11.11
N LYS A 136 -24.56 14.19 -10.54
CA LYS A 136 -25.37 15.22 -9.87
C LYS A 136 -25.65 14.79 -8.43
N ASN A 137 -24.94 15.43 -7.49
CA ASN A 137 -25.24 15.58 -6.05
C ASN A 137 -24.03 15.29 -5.14
N LEU A 138 -22.94 16.03 -5.32
CA LEU A 138 -21.91 16.21 -4.28
C LEU A 138 -22.11 17.58 -3.64
N LYS A 139 -23.11 17.69 -2.77
CA LYS A 139 -23.21 18.77 -1.77
C LYS A 139 -22.92 18.15 -0.40
N PHE A 140 -21.68 18.24 0.06
CA PHE A 140 -21.31 17.84 1.42
C PHE A 140 -21.82 18.89 2.42
N ASN A 141 -22.96 18.62 3.05
CA ASN A 141 -23.35 19.31 4.28
C ASN A 141 -22.81 18.51 5.47
N PHE A 142 -21.92 19.13 6.25
CA PHE A 142 -21.44 18.61 7.52
C PHE A 142 -22.58 18.61 8.54
N LEU A 143 -23.19 17.44 8.79
CA LEU A 143 -24.03 17.22 9.95
C LEU A 143 -23.54 15.98 10.70
N LYS A 144 -23.27 16.17 11.99
CA LYS A 144 -22.83 15.14 12.95
C LYS A 144 -23.78 13.94 12.92
N PRO A 145 -23.30 12.69 12.94
CA PRO A 145 -24.16 11.54 12.75
C PRO A 145 -25.02 11.29 13.99
N LYS A 146 -26.33 11.45 13.85
CA LYS A 146 -27.30 10.64 14.60
C LYS A 146 -27.71 9.49 13.70
N ILE A 147 -27.27 8.30 14.09
CA ILE A 147 -27.56 7.01 13.47
C ILE A 147 -29.07 6.81 13.41
N HIS A 148 -29.64 6.63 12.22
CA HIS A 148 -30.87 5.86 11.98
C HIS A 148 -30.71 5.15 10.63
N VAL A 149 -30.80 3.82 10.68
CA VAL A 149 -30.60 2.88 9.57
C VAL A 149 -31.87 2.87 8.71
N HIS A 150 -31.72 3.12 7.41
CA HIS A 150 -32.57 2.52 6.38
C HIS A 150 -31.71 2.13 5.18
N GLN A 151 -31.88 0.89 4.76
CA GLN A 151 -31.11 0.13 3.78
C GLN A 151 -31.16 0.72 2.36
N ASP A 152 -30.11 0.38 1.61
CA ASP A 152 -29.98 0.38 0.14
C ASP A 152 -29.31 1.59 -0.54
N LEU A 153 -28.04 1.85 -0.17
CA LEU A 153 -26.92 1.68 -1.12
C LEU A 153 -25.64 1.48 -0.30
N VAL A 154 -25.21 0.22 -0.19
CA VAL A 154 -24.03 -0.16 0.57
C VAL A 154 -22.81 0.38 -0.18
N VAL A 155 -22.19 1.46 0.30
CA VAL A 155 -20.74 1.64 0.10
C VAL A 155 -20.10 0.53 0.90
N VAL A 156 -20.05 -0.67 0.31
CA VAL A 156 -19.32 -1.79 0.88
C VAL A 156 -17.89 -1.29 0.94
N ASN A 157 -17.33 -1.27 2.13
CA ASN A 157 -15.91 -1.07 2.38
C ASN A 157 -15.10 -1.82 1.29
N LEU A 158 -14.65 -1.11 0.25
CA LEU A 158 -13.89 -1.69 -0.86
C LEU A 158 -12.47 -2.11 -0.44
N LYS A 159 -12.15 -2.06 0.86
CA LYS A 159 -10.86 -2.46 1.40
C LYS A 159 -10.59 -3.97 1.33
N TYR A 160 -11.59 -4.83 1.14
CA TYR A 160 -11.43 -6.28 1.30
C TYR A 160 -11.60 -7.13 0.03
N LYS A 161 -12.00 -6.55 -1.11
CA LYS A 161 -12.34 -7.34 -2.32
C LYS A 161 -11.21 -7.53 -3.34
N MET A 162 -9.94 -7.39 -2.95
CA MET A 162 -8.82 -7.62 -3.88
C MET A 162 -8.21 -9.02 -3.74
N MET A 163 -8.37 -9.69 -2.58
CA MET A 163 -7.92 -11.06 -2.37
C MET A 163 -8.75 -12.04 -3.21
N PHE A 164 -8.13 -13.13 -3.67
CA PHE A 164 -8.87 -14.18 -4.37
C PHE A 164 -9.91 -14.80 -3.44
N SER A 165 -11.16 -14.93 -3.90
CA SER A 165 -12.30 -15.34 -3.07
C SER A 165 -12.09 -16.70 -2.38
N THR A 166 -11.48 -17.67 -3.06
CA THR A 166 -11.14 -18.97 -2.45
C THR A 166 -10.12 -18.83 -1.32
N LEU A 167 -9.15 -17.94 -1.46
CA LEU A 167 -8.14 -17.70 -0.43
C LEU A 167 -8.73 -16.93 0.76
N GLU A 168 -9.56 -15.92 0.49
CA GLU A 168 -10.28 -15.17 1.51
C GLU A 168 -11.17 -16.10 2.35
N GLN A 169 -11.93 -16.98 1.69
CA GLN A 169 -12.76 -17.99 2.35
C GLN A 169 -11.90 -18.96 3.17
N THR A 170 -10.79 -19.44 2.61
CA THR A 170 -9.86 -20.33 3.32
C THR A 170 -9.36 -19.66 4.60
N ILE A 171 -8.89 -18.41 4.53
CA ILE A 171 -8.42 -17.66 5.70
C ILE A 171 -9.55 -17.49 6.72
N THR A 172 -10.76 -17.16 6.27
CA THR A 172 -11.94 -16.99 7.13
C THR A 172 -12.26 -18.27 7.91
N ASP A 173 -12.18 -19.44 7.26
CA ASP A 173 -12.52 -20.75 7.82
C ASP A 173 -11.43 -21.37 8.70
N LEU A 174 -10.20 -20.82 8.70
CA LEU A 174 -9.13 -21.30 9.57
C LEU A 174 -9.55 -21.22 11.05
N ASN A 175 -9.50 -22.37 11.72
CA ASN A 175 -9.76 -22.49 13.15
C ASN A 175 -8.51 -22.11 13.95
N ILE A 176 -8.65 -21.16 14.88
CA ILE A 176 -7.60 -20.72 15.82
C ILE A 176 -7.82 -21.17 17.27
N ASP A 177 -9.00 -21.72 17.58
CA ASP A 177 -9.37 -22.19 18.92
C ASP A 177 -8.61 -23.45 19.33
N GLY A 178 -8.18 -24.24 18.34
CA GLY A 178 -7.34 -25.44 18.55
C GLY A 178 -5.90 -25.13 18.96
N ILE A 179 -5.46 -23.86 18.93
CA ILE A 179 -4.08 -23.49 19.28
C ILE A 179 -3.94 -23.47 20.81
N THR A 180 -3.09 -24.35 21.33
CA THR A 180 -2.85 -24.46 22.78
C THR A 180 -2.26 -23.19 23.37
N LEU A 181 -2.51 -22.93 24.66
CA LEU A 181 -1.95 -21.77 25.37
C LEU A 181 -0.42 -21.73 25.34
N SER A 182 0.24 -22.89 25.43
CA SER A 182 1.70 -22.97 25.32
C SER A 182 2.19 -22.57 23.94
N ARG A 183 1.47 -22.95 22.88
CA ARG A 183 1.79 -22.52 21.51
C ARG A 183 1.50 -21.04 21.30
N LYS A 184 0.40 -20.50 21.82
CA LYS A 184 0.08 -19.06 21.76
C LYS A 184 1.19 -18.21 22.36
N ARG A 185 1.76 -18.60 23.52
CA ARG A 185 2.91 -17.89 24.13
C ARG A 185 4.16 -17.82 23.24
N ILE A 186 4.37 -18.81 22.38
CA ILE A 186 5.47 -18.78 21.39
C ILE A 186 5.12 -17.80 20.27
N LEU A 187 3.89 -17.88 19.75
CA LEU A 187 3.37 -17.02 18.68
C LEU A 187 3.28 -15.55 19.11
N ASP A 188 3.03 -15.28 20.39
CA ASP A 188 2.98 -13.94 20.97
C ASP A 188 4.28 -13.17 20.75
N GLN A 189 5.44 -13.84 20.69
CA GLN A 189 6.71 -13.16 20.38
C GLN A 189 6.71 -12.54 18.97
N LEU A 190 6.09 -13.20 17.99
CA LEU A 190 5.92 -12.65 16.64
C LEU A 190 4.88 -11.54 16.61
N LYS A 191 3.76 -11.73 17.32
CA LYS A 191 2.74 -10.69 17.48
C LYS A 191 3.34 -9.41 18.08
N ASP A 192 4.09 -9.53 19.17
CA ASP A 192 4.69 -8.41 19.89
C ASP A 192 5.74 -7.70 19.02
N TYR A 193 6.52 -8.44 18.23
CA TYR A 193 7.44 -7.85 17.25
C TYR A 193 6.67 -7.04 16.19
N ILE A 194 5.65 -7.64 15.56
CA ILE A 194 4.85 -6.98 14.52
C ILE A 194 4.18 -5.72 15.08
N GLN A 195 3.53 -5.82 16.25
CA GLN A 195 2.90 -4.68 16.92
C GLN A 195 3.91 -3.58 17.21
N SER A 196 5.10 -3.93 17.73
CA SER A 196 6.14 -2.95 18.03
C SER A 196 6.62 -2.20 16.79
N GLN A 197 6.71 -2.87 15.64
CA GLN A 197 7.09 -2.22 14.37
C GLN A 197 5.97 -1.29 13.88
N ILE A 198 4.71 -1.68 14.01
CA ILE A 198 3.55 -0.86 13.64
C ILE A 198 3.45 0.38 14.53
N ASP A 199 3.56 0.23 15.85
CA ASP A 199 3.51 1.33 16.83
C ASP A 199 4.62 2.37 16.59
N LYS A 200 5.75 1.95 15.99
CA LYS A 200 6.88 2.82 15.63
C LYS A 200 6.79 3.37 14.21
N GLU A 201 5.71 3.08 13.49
CA GLU A 201 5.53 3.41 12.08
C GLU A 201 6.67 2.88 11.18
N GLN A 202 7.27 1.74 11.58
CA GLN A 202 8.35 1.09 10.84
C GLN A 202 7.81 0.01 9.91
N LYS A 203 8.60 -0.37 8.91
CA LYS A 203 8.29 -1.55 8.09
C LYS A 203 8.34 -2.82 8.94
N VAL A 204 7.41 -3.73 8.68
CA VAL A 204 7.38 -5.06 9.27
C VAL A 204 8.07 -6.02 8.32
N ASN A 205 9.35 -6.31 8.56
CA ASN A 205 10.11 -7.25 7.73
C ASN A 205 10.24 -8.60 8.45
N LEU A 206 9.71 -9.66 7.84
CA LEU A 206 9.72 -11.01 8.37
C LEU A 206 10.54 -11.93 7.44
N ASN A 207 11.59 -12.57 7.93
CA ASN A 207 12.36 -13.56 7.16
C ASN A 207 12.18 -14.95 7.76
N PHE A 208 11.42 -15.80 7.08
CA PHE A 208 11.15 -17.18 7.51
C PHE A 208 12.30 -18.09 7.10
N ILE A 209 12.93 -18.75 8.06
CA ILE A 209 14.15 -19.53 7.85
C ILE A 209 13.88 -20.99 8.18
N CYS A 210 14.26 -21.89 7.27
CA CYS A 210 14.37 -23.33 7.55
C CYS A 210 15.77 -23.85 7.16
N THR A 211 15.95 -25.16 7.01
CA THR A 211 17.25 -25.73 6.62
C THR A 211 17.56 -25.48 5.14
N HIS A 212 16.71 -25.98 4.23
CA HIS A 212 17.01 -25.98 2.79
C HIS A 212 16.23 -24.93 1.97
N ASN A 213 15.41 -24.09 2.61
CA ASN A 213 14.44 -23.22 1.94
C ASN A 213 13.66 -23.93 0.84
N SER A 214 12.99 -25.03 1.22
CA SER A 214 12.31 -25.89 0.25
C SER A 214 10.83 -26.08 0.57
N ARG A 215 10.46 -26.05 1.85
CA ARG A 215 9.11 -26.38 2.35
C ARG A 215 8.58 -25.30 3.31
N ARG A 216 8.67 -25.55 4.62
CA ARG A 216 8.10 -24.74 5.72
C ARG A 216 8.29 -23.23 5.55
N SER A 217 9.49 -22.74 5.25
CA SER A 217 9.69 -21.29 5.12
C SER A 217 8.96 -20.66 3.93
N HIS A 218 8.74 -21.38 2.82
CA HIS A 218 7.92 -20.90 1.70
C HIS A 218 6.42 -20.88 2.04
N LEU A 219 5.92 -21.91 2.74
CA LEU A 219 4.55 -21.92 3.26
C LEU A 219 4.33 -20.73 4.21
N SER A 220 5.23 -20.55 5.19
CA SER A 220 5.12 -19.46 6.16
C SER A 220 5.22 -18.07 5.51
N GLN A 221 6.15 -17.86 4.57
CA GLN A 221 6.23 -16.59 3.83
C GLN A 221 4.92 -16.29 3.09
N SER A 222 4.39 -17.28 2.37
CA SER A 222 3.20 -17.11 1.53
C SER A 222 1.97 -16.79 2.37
N TRP A 223 1.76 -17.56 3.44
CA TRP A 223 0.65 -17.35 4.36
C TRP A 223 0.77 -16.04 5.14
N ALA A 224 1.97 -15.67 5.62
CA ALA A 224 2.12 -14.45 6.39
C ALA A 224 1.82 -13.20 5.55
N GLN A 225 2.30 -13.16 4.30
CA GLN A 225 2.01 -12.05 3.40
C GLN A 225 0.50 -11.95 3.09
N ALA A 226 -0.14 -13.09 2.76
CA ALA A 226 -1.56 -13.12 2.46
C ALA A 226 -2.42 -12.73 3.67
N ILE A 227 -2.19 -13.34 4.83
CA ILE A 227 -2.96 -13.08 6.04
C ILE A 227 -2.73 -11.66 6.56
N GLY A 228 -1.49 -11.14 6.50
CA GLY A 228 -1.22 -9.75 6.84
C GLY A 228 -1.97 -8.77 5.94
N SER A 229 -2.01 -9.03 4.63
CA SER A 229 -2.84 -8.27 3.68
C SER A 229 -4.32 -8.39 4.00
N PHE A 230 -4.81 -9.59 4.34
CA PHE A 230 -6.19 -9.83 4.76
C PHE A 230 -6.55 -8.98 5.99
N TYR A 231 -5.68 -8.85 6.99
CA TYR A 231 -5.95 -7.99 8.16
C TYR A 231 -5.59 -6.50 7.95
N GLY A 232 -5.24 -6.09 6.73
CA GLY A 232 -4.98 -4.68 6.38
C GLY A 232 -3.62 -4.13 6.79
N ILE A 233 -2.64 -5.01 7.06
CA ILE A 233 -1.26 -4.62 7.44
C ILE A 233 -0.45 -4.32 6.17
N ASN A 234 -0.53 -3.07 5.71
CA ASN A 234 0.03 -2.65 4.42
C ASN A 234 1.57 -2.45 4.41
N ASN A 235 2.21 -2.33 5.58
CA ASN A 235 3.66 -2.15 5.72
C ASN A 235 4.43 -3.47 5.95
N LEU A 236 3.84 -4.61 5.57
CA LEU A 236 4.40 -5.95 5.75
C LEU A 236 5.16 -6.45 4.51
N GLN A 237 6.39 -6.93 4.73
CA GLN A 237 7.17 -7.65 3.73
C GLN A 237 7.69 -8.98 4.28
N CYS A 238 7.33 -10.07 3.63
CA CYS A 238 7.73 -11.42 4.00
C CYS A 238 8.75 -12.01 3.02
N TYR A 239 9.81 -12.56 3.59
CA TYR A 239 10.93 -13.21 2.92
C TYR A 239 11.05 -14.66 3.38
N SER A 240 11.77 -15.46 2.61
CA SER A 240 12.16 -16.80 3.07
C SER A 240 13.60 -17.11 2.71
N GLY A 241 14.18 -18.02 3.48
CA GLY A 241 15.50 -18.55 3.21
C GLY A 241 15.81 -19.81 3.98
N GLY A 242 17.04 -20.26 3.77
CA GLY A 242 17.58 -21.47 4.38
C GLY A 242 19.01 -21.26 4.83
N THR A 243 19.51 -22.13 5.70
CA THR A 243 20.96 -22.25 5.92
C THR A 243 21.66 -22.74 4.65
N GLU A 244 20.93 -23.52 3.86
CA GLU A 244 21.30 -24.00 2.53
C GLU A 244 20.18 -23.67 1.52
N ALA A 245 20.54 -23.69 0.23
CA ALA A 245 19.60 -23.49 -0.86
C ALA A 245 19.56 -24.75 -1.72
N THR A 246 18.35 -25.21 -2.05
CA THR A 246 18.11 -26.31 -2.98
C THR A 246 17.09 -25.87 -4.03
N ALA A 247 15.83 -26.28 -3.89
CA ALA A 247 14.72 -25.89 -4.74
C ALA A 247 13.42 -25.86 -3.90
N LEU A 248 12.47 -25.01 -4.32
CA LEU A 248 11.12 -25.01 -3.77
C LEU A 248 10.44 -26.33 -4.15
N PHE A 249 9.97 -27.08 -3.15
CA PHE A 249 9.39 -28.40 -3.39
C PHE A 249 7.99 -28.29 -4.02
N PRO A 250 7.68 -28.99 -5.13
CA PRO A 250 6.45 -28.78 -5.90
C PRO A 250 5.15 -28.92 -5.08
N GLU A 251 5.11 -29.81 -4.11
CA GLU A 251 3.92 -30.04 -3.28
C GLU A 251 3.59 -28.83 -2.38
N VAL A 252 4.56 -27.93 -2.15
CA VAL A 252 4.30 -26.61 -1.56
C VAL A 252 3.43 -25.77 -2.49
N THR A 253 3.72 -25.76 -3.79
CA THR A 253 2.93 -24.98 -4.75
C THR A 253 1.53 -25.56 -4.89
N GLU A 254 1.39 -26.88 -4.88
CA GLU A 254 0.07 -27.52 -4.93
C GLU A 254 -0.73 -27.23 -3.66
N ALA A 255 -0.13 -27.32 -2.46
CA ALA A 255 -0.81 -26.98 -1.21
C ALA A 255 -1.24 -25.50 -1.14
N LEU A 256 -0.52 -24.58 -1.78
CA LEU A 256 -0.90 -23.17 -1.87
C LEU A 256 -2.03 -22.97 -2.91
N LYS A 257 -1.97 -23.64 -4.06
CA LYS A 257 -3.07 -23.62 -5.05
C LYS A 257 -4.37 -24.14 -4.46
N ASP A 258 -4.32 -25.25 -3.73
CA ASP A 258 -5.46 -25.83 -3.01
C ASP A 258 -6.10 -24.86 -2.01
N ALA A 259 -5.31 -23.95 -1.46
CA ALA A 259 -5.75 -22.93 -0.53
C ALA A 259 -6.26 -21.64 -1.21
N GLY A 260 -6.21 -21.56 -2.55
CA GLY A 260 -6.70 -20.42 -3.32
C GLY A 260 -5.64 -19.42 -3.78
N PHE A 261 -4.34 -19.69 -3.56
CA PHE A 261 -3.28 -18.90 -4.20
C PHE A 261 -3.21 -19.21 -5.69
N GLN A 262 -2.86 -18.22 -6.51
CA GLN A 262 -2.50 -18.46 -7.91
C GLN A 262 -0.99 -18.60 -8.02
N VAL A 263 -0.53 -19.78 -8.47
CA VAL A 263 0.91 -20.09 -8.55
C VAL A 263 1.32 -20.43 -9.97
N GLU A 264 2.30 -19.71 -10.49
CA GLU A 264 2.86 -19.88 -11.83
C GLU A 264 4.37 -20.10 -11.76
N LYS A 265 4.89 -21.04 -12.57
CA LYS A 265 6.33 -21.30 -12.68
C LYS A 265 6.93 -20.39 -13.76
N LEU A 266 7.89 -19.56 -13.39
CA LEU A 266 8.51 -18.54 -14.25
C LEU A 266 9.82 -18.99 -14.91
N SER A 267 10.50 -20.02 -14.37
CA SER A 267 11.74 -20.56 -14.95
C SER A 267 11.75 -22.08 -14.96
N GLN A 268 12.62 -22.69 -15.79
CA GLN A 268 12.73 -24.15 -15.95
C GLN A 268 14.02 -24.73 -15.37
N ASP A 269 14.76 -23.95 -14.59
CA ASP A 269 16.03 -24.36 -13.97
C ASP A 269 15.82 -25.38 -12.84
N GLU A 270 16.92 -25.96 -12.35
CA GLU A 270 16.91 -26.90 -11.20
C GLU A 270 16.36 -26.26 -9.91
N ASN A 271 16.55 -24.95 -9.74
CA ASN A 271 15.93 -24.15 -8.68
C ASN A 271 14.94 -23.17 -9.33
N PRO A 272 13.74 -23.65 -9.71
CA PRO A 272 12.80 -22.85 -10.48
C PRO A 272 12.24 -21.68 -9.67
N VAL A 273 11.98 -20.58 -10.38
CA VAL A 273 11.33 -19.40 -9.82
C VAL A 273 9.82 -19.51 -10.01
N TYR A 274 9.06 -19.19 -8.97
CA TYR A 274 7.61 -19.19 -8.95
C TYR A 274 7.07 -17.79 -8.62
N SER A 275 5.98 -17.42 -9.30
CA SER A 275 5.09 -16.33 -8.93
C SER A 275 3.97 -16.90 -8.06
N ILE A 276 3.79 -16.39 -6.85
CA ILE A 276 2.73 -16.81 -5.93
C ILE A 276 1.88 -15.58 -5.61
N ARG A 277 0.71 -15.47 -6.23
CA ARG A 277 -0.23 -14.36 -6.04
C ARG A 277 -1.28 -14.72 -5.00
N TYR A 278 -1.65 -13.73 -4.20
CA TYR A 278 -2.72 -13.82 -3.21
C TYR A 278 -3.86 -12.82 -3.45
N ASN A 279 -3.66 -11.86 -4.36
CA ASN A 279 -4.66 -10.88 -4.78
C ASN A 279 -4.43 -10.39 -6.22
N GLU A 280 -5.33 -9.56 -6.73
CA GLU A 280 -5.29 -9.05 -8.10
C GLU A 280 -4.31 -7.89 -8.32
N THR A 281 -3.88 -7.21 -7.26
CA THR A 281 -3.24 -5.88 -7.38
C THR A 281 -1.83 -5.79 -6.80
N ASP A 282 -1.51 -6.53 -5.75
CA ASP A 282 -0.16 -6.54 -5.19
C ASP A 282 0.78 -7.37 -6.06
N HIS A 283 2.08 -7.06 -5.94
CA HIS A 283 3.11 -7.87 -6.55
C HIS A 283 3.11 -9.30 -5.99
N PRO A 284 3.33 -10.32 -6.86
CA PRO A 284 3.43 -11.70 -6.40
C PRO A 284 4.60 -11.89 -5.44
N ILE A 285 4.44 -12.87 -4.57
CA ILE A 285 5.56 -13.40 -3.80
C ILE A 285 6.41 -14.22 -4.77
N ILE A 286 7.71 -13.90 -4.83
CA ILE A 286 8.66 -14.61 -5.69
C ILE A 286 9.27 -15.78 -4.90
N GLY A 287 8.81 -16.99 -5.22
CA GLY A 287 9.21 -18.24 -4.59
C GLY A 287 10.37 -18.91 -5.33
N PHE A 288 11.53 -19.01 -4.69
CA PHE A 288 12.66 -19.84 -5.12
C PHE A 288 13.58 -20.06 -3.92
N SER A 289 14.32 -21.16 -3.94
CA SER A 289 15.18 -21.53 -2.83
C SER A 289 16.43 -20.66 -2.79
N LYS A 290 16.80 -20.18 -1.60
CA LYS A 290 17.95 -19.29 -1.39
C LYS A 290 18.43 -19.35 0.06
N LYS A 291 19.69 -18.94 0.27
CA LYS A 291 20.19 -18.73 1.63
C LYS A 291 19.47 -17.56 2.29
N PHE A 292 19.29 -17.61 3.60
CA PHE A 292 18.60 -16.55 4.35
C PHE A 292 19.24 -15.17 4.19
N ASN A 293 20.55 -15.11 3.96
CA ASN A 293 21.34 -13.91 3.73
C ASN A 293 21.56 -13.57 2.25
N ALA A 294 20.86 -14.23 1.32
CA ALA A 294 20.95 -13.87 -0.10
C ALA A 294 20.51 -12.42 -0.32
N ALA A 295 21.10 -11.71 -1.28
CA ALA A 295 20.81 -10.30 -1.57
C ALA A 295 19.34 -10.01 -1.92
N PHE A 296 18.61 -11.05 -2.35
CA PHE A 296 17.16 -10.97 -2.58
C PHE A 296 16.36 -10.71 -1.28
N ASN A 297 16.86 -11.20 -0.15
CA ASN A 297 16.22 -11.03 1.14
C ASN A 297 16.60 -9.69 1.77
N VAL A 298 15.76 -9.23 2.70
CA VAL A 298 16.07 -8.10 3.57
C VAL A 298 17.38 -8.33 4.33
N GLN A 299 18.24 -7.32 4.37
CA GLN A 299 19.60 -7.41 4.94
C GLN A 299 19.72 -6.81 6.35
N GLN A 300 18.75 -5.98 6.77
CA GLN A 300 18.77 -5.27 8.05
C GLN A 300 17.33 -5.04 8.54
N GLN A 301 17.14 -4.87 9.85
CA GLN A 301 15.87 -4.50 10.46
C GLN A 301 14.72 -5.48 10.12
N PHE A 302 14.93 -6.75 10.43
CA PHE A 302 13.93 -7.80 10.23
C PHE A 302 13.86 -8.76 11.42
N ALA A 303 12.74 -9.46 11.58
CA ALA A 303 12.66 -10.61 12.45
C ALA A 303 13.08 -11.88 11.70
N ALA A 304 14.02 -12.62 12.25
CA ALA A 304 14.35 -13.97 11.81
C ALA A 304 13.39 -14.97 12.47
N ILE A 305 12.48 -15.56 11.68
CA ILE A 305 11.52 -16.56 12.18
C ILE A 305 12.04 -17.97 11.87
N MET A 306 12.41 -18.72 12.90
CA MET A 306 12.93 -20.06 12.74
C MET A 306 11.78 -21.06 12.63
N THR A 307 11.57 -21.59 11.43
CA THR A 307 10.47 -22.51 11.11
C THR A 307 10.82 -23.99 11.30
N CYS A 308 12.09 -24.29 11.57
CA CYS A 308 12.55 -25.63 11.93
C CYS A 308 13.52 -25.61 13.12
N SER A 309 13.49 -26.66 13.95
CA SER A 309 14.36 -26.81 15.12
C SER A 309 15.84 -26.93 14.75
N SER A 310 16.16 -27.57 13.62
CA SER A 310 17.55 -27.70 13.16
C SER A 310 18.18 -26.37 12.77
N ALA A 311 17.45 -25.49 12.08
CA ALA A 311 17.96 -24.15 11.78
C ALA A 311 18.01 -23.29 13.06
N ASP A 312 17.07 -23.49 13.98
CA ASP A 312 17.06 -22.82 15.28
C ASP A 312 18.31 -23.17 16.12
N GLN A 313 18.83 -24.39 16.04
CA GLN A 313 20.06 -24.77 16.74
C GLN A 313 21.33 -24.43 15.94
N GLY A 314 21.25 -24.43 14.62
CA GLY A 314 22.41 -24.34 13.72
C GLY A 314 22.99 -22.94 13.49
N CYS A 315 22.31 -21.86 13.90
CA CYS A 315 22.77 -20.49 13.64
C CYS A 315 22.52 -19.56 14.84
N PRO A 316 23.54 -19.29 15.69
CA PRO A 316 23.41 -18.41 16.85
C PRO A 316 23.38 -16.92 16.49
N LEU A 317 23.85 -16.54 15.30
CA LEU A 317 23.92 -15.15 14.87
C LEU A 317 23.41 -14.96 13.44
N ILE A 318 22.28 -14.26 13.30
CA ILE A 318 21.71 -13.85 12.02
C ILE A 318 21.93 -12.34 11.91
N LEU A 319 22.95 -11.93 11.16
CA LEU A 319 23.30 -10.53 11.00
C LEU A 319 22.12 -9.74 10.41
N GLY A 320 21.88 -8.55 10.97
CA GLY A 320 20.79 -7.66 10.57
C GLY A 320 19.40 -8.01 11.12
N ALA A 321 19.23 -9.17 11.78
CA ALA A 321 18.00 -9.49 12.47
C ALA A 321 17.89 -8.67 13.78
N SER A 322 16.76 -7.98 13.95
CA SER A 322 16.41 -7.24 15.18
C SER A 322 15.70 -8.11 16.21
N ALA A 323 15.14 -9.24 15.77
CA ALA A 323 14.52 -10.24 16.62
C ALA A 323 14.75 -11.63 16.04
N ARG A 324 14.77 -12.64 16.91
CA ARG A 324 14.92 -14.04 16.53
C ARG A 324 13.85 -14.85 17.25
N ILE A 325 12.92 -15.43 16.49
CA ILE A 325 11.66 -15.97 17.02
C ILE A 325 11.48 -17.42 16.55
N PRO A 326 11.48 -18.42 17.45
CA PRO A 326 11.37 -19.83 17.07
C PRO A 326 9.91 -20.29 16.96
N ILE A 327 9.36 -20.26 15.75
CA ILE A 327 8.03 -20.82 15.43
C ILE A 327 8.22 -22.09 14.62
N THR A 328 8.66 -23.16 15.29
CA THR A 328 9.05 -24.39 14.61
C THR A 328 7.85 -25.25 14.20
N TYR A 329 8.00 -25.96 13.10
CA TYR A 329 7.01 -26.90 12.55
C TYR A 329 7.68 -28.22 12.14
N GLU A 330 6.95 -29.33 12.27
CA GLU A 330 7.39 -30.62 11.72
C GLU A 330 7.50 -30.54 10.19
N ASP A 331 8.53 -31.19 9.63
CA ASP A 331 8.74 -31.17 8.19
C ASP A 331 7.76 -32.14 7.50
N PRO A 332 6.91 -31.68 6.55
CA PRO A 332 6.02 -32.57 5.81
C PRO A 332 6.80 -33.57 4.94
N LYS A 333 8.11 -33.38 4.77
CA LYS A 333 9.05 -34.32 4.12
C LYS A 333 8.89 -35.78 4.55
N ILE A 334 8.43 -36.05 5.77
CA ILE A 334 8.20 -37.43 6.26
C ILE A 334 7.20 -38.22 5.41
N ALA A 335 6.33 -37.53 4.65
CA ALA A 335 5.34 -38.15 3.79
C ALA A 335 5.75 -38.16 2.31
N ASP A 336 6.96 -37.70 1.97
CA ASP A 336 7.42 -37.63 0.58
C ASP A 336 7.44 -39.03 -0.06
N GLY A 337 6.89 -39.14 -1.27
CA GLY A 337 6.76 -40.40 -2.01
C GLY A 337 5.69 -41.36 -1.48
N THR A 338 4.91 -40.97 -0.47
CA THR A 338 3.80 -41.79 0.07
C THR A 338 2.44 -41.30 -0.43
N ASP A 339 1.41 -42.15 -0.33
CA ASP A 339 0.03 -41.77 -0.64
C ASP A 339 -0.53 -40.64 0.26
N ARG A 340 0.14 -40.35 1.38
CA ARG A 340 -0.21 -39.27 2.31
C ARG A 340 0.49 -37.95 2.00
N GLN A 341 1.34 -37.87 0.98
CA GLN A 341 2.12 -36.68 0.67
C GLN A 341 1.25 -35.42 0.57
N ALA A 342 0.29 -35.38 -0.36
CA ALA A 342 -0.58 -34.22 -0.56
C ALA A 342 -1.31 -33.81 0.74
N ALA A 343 -1.84 -34.79 1.48
CA ALA A 343 -2.54 -34.54 2.74
C ALA A 343 -1.62 -33.95 3.82
N ALA A 344 -0.39 -34.45 3.95
CA ALA A 344 0.58 -33.97 4.93
C ALA A 344 1.03 -32.53 4.65
N TYR A 345 1.22 -32.17 3.37
CA TYR A 345 1.55 -30.80 2.97
C TYR A 345 0.39 -29.85 3.22
N LYS A 346 -0.84 -30.27 2.89
CA LYS A 346 -2.06 -29.50 3.19
C LYS A 346 -2.24 -29.29 4.69
N GLU A 347 -2.12 -30.33 5.50
CA GLU A 347 -2.22 -30.26 6.96
C GLU A 347 -1.19 -29.28 7.54
N ARG A 348 0.07 -29.40 7.12
CA ARG A 348 1.14 -28.49 7.54
C ARG A 348 0.88 -27.06 7.10
N SER A 349 0.44 -26.87 5.85
CA SER A 349 0.10 -25.56 5.28
C SER A 349 -0.99 -24.87 6.11
N LEU A 350 -2.09 -25.57 6.40
CA LEU A 350 -3.20 -25.04 7.18
C LEU A 350 -2.86 -24.84 8.66
N GLN A 351 -2.01 -25.68 9.25
CA GLN A 351 -1.51 -25.42 10.61
C GLN A 351 -0.74 -24.10 10.66
N ILE A 352 0.19 -23.88 9.72
CA ILE A 352 0.97 -22.63 9.63
C ILE A 352 0.01 -21.45 9.46
N ALA A 353 -0.98 -21.58 8.56
CA ALA A 353 -1.96 -20.54 8.30
C ALA A 353 -2.80 -20.20 9.55
N SER A 354 -3.33 -21.20 10.28
CA SER A 354 -4.08 -20.99 11.52
C SER A 354 -3.26 -20.26 12.58
N GLU A 355 -2.00 -20.66 12.77
CA GLU A 355 -1.12 -20.01 13.74
C GLU A 355 -0.79 -18.56 13.36
N LEU A 356 -0.56 -18.29 12.08
CA LEU A 356 -0.36 -16.93 11.58
C LEU A 356 -1.64 -16.10 11.64
N LYS A 357 -2.82 -16.68 11.37
CA LYS A 357 -4.10 -16.01 11.56
C LYS A 357 -4.28 -15.53 12.98
N TYR A 358 -3.97 -16.37 13.98
CA TYR A 358 -3.98 -15.95 15.38
C TYR A 358 -3.04 -14.77 15.64
N VAL A 359 -1.81 -14.81 15.12
CA VAL A 359 -0.85 -13.69 15.30
C VAL A 359 -1.39 -12.40 14.71
N PHE A 360 -1.84 -12.44 13.46
CA PHE A 360 -2.26 -11.24 12.72
C PHE A 360 -3.62 -10.70 13.16
N SER A 361 -4.55 -11.55 13.62
CA SER A 361 -5.86 -11.12 14.11
C SER A 361 -5.80 -10.31 15.40
N GLU A 362 -4.71 -10.44 16.16
CA GLU A 362 -4.51 -9.76 17.43
C GLU A 362 -3.74 -8.43 17.29
N ILE A 363 -3.30 -8.08 16.07
CA ILE A 363 -2.59 -6.83 15.79
C ILE A 363 -3.58 -5.65 15.77
N LYS A 364 -3.17 -4.55 16.39
CA LYS A 364 -3.91 -3.28 16.43
C LYS A 364 -3.29 -2.32 15.43
N LEU A 365 -4.11 -1.82 14.51
CA LEU A 365 -3.75 -0.83 13.48
C LEU A 365 -4.12 0.59 13.88
#